data_AF-A0A8T3T2A2-F1
#
_entry.id   AF-A0A8T3T2A2-F1
#
_cell.length_a   1.000
_cell.length_b   1.000
_cell.length_c   1.000
_cell.angle_alpha   90.00
_cell.angle_beta   90.00
_cell.angle_gamma   90.00
#
_symmetry.space_group_name_H-M   'P 1'
#
loop_
_entity.id
_entity.type
_entity.pdbx_description
1 polymer ?
#
loop_
_entity_poly.entity_id
_entity_poly.type
_entity_poly.pdbx_seq_one_letter_code
_entity_poly.pdbx_strand_id
1 'polypeptide(L)'
;SPSFFAAVLISNLPEGLAGTRDLLDEGHGRGVIVAVWLAVAIASALAAAIGNAVFAGMSSTTLALAQSFAAGAIITMLADTMFPEAFENGGDRVGLATALGFATAFLLSRP
;
A
#
# COMPACT_ATOMS: atom_id res chain seq x y z
N SER A 1 -16.52 1.74 -3.11
CA SER A 1 -16.78 2.44 -4.39
C SER A 1 -15.82 1.90 -5.46
N PRO A 2 -16.24 1.74 -6.72
CA PRO A 2 -15.37 1.34 -7.83
C PRO A 2 -14.12 2.21 -7.97
N SER A 3 -14.22 3.51 -7.65
CA SER A 3 -13.11 4.46 -7.68
C SER A 3 -11.98 4.11 -6.69
N PHE A 4 -12.31 3.59 -5.51
CA PHE A 4 -11.31 3.15 -4.53
C PHE A 4 -10.52 1.95 -5.04
N PHE A 5 -11.20 0.93 -5.59
CA PHE A 5 -10.52 -0.23 -6.15
C PHE A 5 -9.64 0.13 -7.34
N ALA A 6 -10.13 1.02 -8.22
CA ALA A 6 -9.33 1.53 -9.34
C ALA A 6 -8.07 2.27 -8.85
N ALA A 7 -8.20 3.12 -7.83
CA ALA A 7 -7.06 3.83 -7.24
C ALA A 7 -6.02 2.86 -6.64
N VAL A 8 -6.48 1.86 -5.87
CA VAL A 8 -5.61 0.83 -5.29
C VAL A 8 -4.91 0.02 -6.39
N LEU A 9 -5.61 -0.37 -7.46
CA LEU A 9 -5.01 -1.09 -8.59
C LEU A 9 -3.94 -0.27 -9.30
N ILE A 10 -4.22 1.00 -9.56
CA ILE A 10 -3.30 1.90 -10.25
C ILE A 10 -2.04 2.13 -9.41
N SER A 11 -2.14 2.21 -8.08
CA SER A 11 -0.96 2.37 -7.21
C SER A 11 -0.15 1.07 -7.05
N ASN A 12 -0.83 -0.06 -6.87
CA ASN A 12 -0.18 -1.35 -6.63
C ASN A 12 0.48 -1.95 -7.88
N LEU A 13 0.06 -1.55 -9.10
CA LEU A 13 0.67 -2.05 -10.34
C LEU A 13 2.15 -1.63 -10.48
N PRO A 14 2.51 -0.34 -10.38
CA PRO A 14 3.91 0.09 -10.35
C PRO A 14 4.73 -0.55 -9.22
N GLU A 15 4.18 -0.63 -8.01
CA GLU A 15 4.85 -1.23 -6.84
C GLU A 15 5.11 -2.73 -7.06
N GLY A 16 4.11 -3.45 -7.59
CA GLY A 16 4.25 -4.87 -7.91
C GLY A 16 5.30 -5.14 -8.99
N LEU A 17 5.41 -4.25 -9.98
CA LEU A 17 6.46 -4.33 -11.00
C LEU A 17 7.84 -3.99 -10.44
N ALA A 18 7.96 -2.97 -9.58
CA ALA A 18 9.20 -2.61 -8.90
C ALA A 18 9.70 -3.77 -8.02
N GLY A 19 8.88 -4.25 -7.07
CA GLY A 19 9.28 -5.35 -6.19
C GLY A 19 9.56 -6.66 -6.93
N THR A 20 8.90 -6.91 -8.07
CA THR A 20 9.25 -8.06 -8.93
C THR A 20 10.62 -7.88 -9.59
N ARG A 21 10.97 -6.66 -10.02
CA ARG A 21 12.29 -6.35 -10.59
C ARG A 21 13.38 -6.48 -9.55
N ASP A 22 13.17 -5.97 -8.34
CA ASP A 22 14.14 -6.07 -7.25
C ASP A 22 14.46 -7.54 -6.94
N LEU A 23 13.43 -8.38 -6.86
CA LEU A 23 13.62 -9.83 -6.67
C LEU A 23 14.35 -10.51 -7.84
N LEU A 24 14.14 -10.04 -9.08
CA LEU A 24 14.88 -10.55 -10.23
C LEU A 24 16.35 -10.10 -10.20
N ASP A 25 16.61 -8.85 -9.80
CA ASP A 25 17.95 -8.27 -9.71
C ASP A 25 18.77 -8.89 -8.57
N GLU A 26 18.10 -9.32 -7.49
CA GLU A 26 18.67 -10.18 -6.43
C GLU A 26 18.94 -11.63 -6.89
N GLY A 27 18.49 -12.02 -8.09
CA GLY A 27 18.73 -13.35 -8.68
C GLY A 27 17.69 -14.41 -8.32
N HIS A 28 16.53 -14.04 -7.77
CA HIS A 28 15.47 -15.01 -7.44
C HIS A 28 14.80 -15.57 -8.71
N GLY A 29 14.54 -16.88 -8.70
CA GLY A 29 13.82 -17.54 -9.78
C GLY A 29 12.33 -17.16 -9.82
N ARG A 30 11.72 -17.18 -11.01
CA ARG A 30 10.30 -16.83 -11.23
C ARG A 30 9.32 -17.56 -10.31
N GLY A 31 9.59 -18.83 -9.98
CA GLY A 31 8.76 -19.62 -9.06
C GLY A 31 8.75 -19.07 -7.64
N VAL A 32 9.90 -18.59 -7.14
CA VAL A 32 10.01 -17.95 -5.82
C VAL A 32 9.24 -16.64 -5.81
N ILE A 33 9.40 -15.82 -6.85
CA ILE A 33 8.70 -14.53 -6.96
C ILE A 33 7.18 -14.72 -6.95
N VAL A 34 6.66 -15.67 -7.73
CA VAL A 34 5.22 -16.00 -7.72
C VAL A 34 4.78 -16.51 -6.34
N ALA A 35 5.59 -17.32 -5.68
CA ALA A 35 5.28 -17.81 -4.33
C ALA A 35 5.23 -16.67 -3.30
N VAL A 36 6.14 -15.70 -3.37
CA VAL A 36 6.13 -14.50 -2.51
C VAL A 36 4.85 -13.71 -2.72
N TRP A 37 4.49 -13.40 -3.97
CA TRP A 37 3.26 -12.66 -4.28
C TRP A 37 1.99 -13.39 -3.84
N LEU A 38 1.93 -14.72 -4.03
CA LEU A 38 0.83 -15.54 -3.52
C LEU A 38 0.76 -15.53 -2.00
N ALA A 39 1.91 -15.64 -1.32
CA ALA A 39 1.97 -15.59 0.14
C ALA A 39 1.47 -14.24 0.67
N VAL A 40 1.89 -13.12 0.06
CA VAL A 40 1.41 -11.78 0.39
C VAL A 40 -0.10 -11.68 0.18
N ALA A 41 -0.61 -12.09 -0.99
CA ALA A 41 -2.04 -12.03 -1.29
C ALA A 41 -2.89 -12.84 -0.30
N ILE A 42 -2.46 -14.06 0.04
CA ILE A 42 -3.15 -14.92 1.01
C ILE A 42 -3.09 -14.28 2.41
N ALA A 43 -1.93 -13.79 2.84
CA ALA A 43 -1.77 -13.14 4.13
C ALA A 43 -2.67 -11.90 4.26
N SER A 44 -2.72 -11.05 3.23
CA SER A 44 -3.60 -9.88 3.19
C SER A 44 -5.08 -10.27 3.23
N ALA A 45 -5.50 -11.29 2.49
CA ALA A 45 -6.87 -11.77 2.49
C ALA A 45 -7.30 -12.30 3.87
N LEU A 46 -6.42 -13.08 4.52
CA LEU A 46 -6.65 -13.59 5.87
C LEU A 46 -6.71 -12.44 6.90
N ALA A 47 -5.78 -11.49 6.84
CA ALA A 47 -5.77 -10.33 7.71
C ALA A 47 -7.05 -9.50 7.57
N ALA A 48 -7.52 -9.27 6.34
CA ALA A 48 -8.78 -8.58 6.07
C ALA A 48 -10.00 -9.36 6.60
N ALA A 49 -10.04 -10.68 6.40
CA ALA A 49 -11.13 -11.52 6.90
C ALA A 49 -11.19 -11.54 8.43
N ILE A 50 -10.03 -11.69 9.08
CA ILE A 50 -9.90 -11.66 10.54
C ILE A 50 -10.29 -10.27 11.06
N GLY A 51 -9.76 -9.20 10.47
CA GLY A 51 -10.11 -7.83 10.86
C GLY A 51 -11.62 -7.58 10.75
N ASN A 52 -12.25 -7.97 9.64
CA ASN A 52 -13.69 -7.86 9.47
C ASN A 52 -14.47 -8.64 10.55
N ALA A 53 -14.04 -9.85 10.89
CA ALA A 53 -14.68 -10.66 11.92
C ALA A 53 -14.50 -10.08 13.33
N VAL A 54 -13.29 -9.61 13.66
CA VAL A 54 -12.95 -9.05 14.98
C VAL A 54 -13.67 -7.72 15.20
N PHE A 55 -13.67 -6.84 14.21
CA PHE A 55 -14.29 -5.52 14.34
C PHE A 55 -15.80 -5.51 14.03
N ALA A 56 -16.39 -6.66 13.68
CA ALA A 56 -17.83 -6.78 13.45
C ALA A 56 -18.62 -6.42 14.74
N GLY A 57 -19.47 -5.40 14.65
CA GLY A 57 -20.31 -4.98 15.78
C GLY A 57 -19.60 -4.18 16.88
N MET A 58 -18.32 -3.82 16.69
CA MET A 58 -17.63 -2.91 17.60
C MET A 58 -18.16 -1.47 17.49
N SER A 59 -17.97 -0.68 18.56
CA SER A 59 -18.34 0.73 18.57
C SER A 59 -17.57 1.55 17.53
N SER A 60 -18.16 2.67 17.07
CA SER A 60 -17.51 3.60 16.16
C SER A 60 -16.17 4.13 16.68
N THR A 61 -16.06 4.35 18.00
CA THR A 61 -14.83 4.79 18.65
C THR A 61 -13.72 3.75 18.52
N THR A 62 -14.02 2.47 18.74
CA THR A 62 -13.03 1.38 18.62
C THR A 62 -12.56 1.22 17.19
N LEU A 63 -13.48 1.31 16.22
CA LEU A 63 -13.13 1.26 14.80
C LEU A 63 -12.25 2.45 14.40
N ALA A 64 -12.58 3.66 14.85
CA ALA A 64 -11.79 4.86 14.59
C ALA A 64 -10.37 4.75 15.18
N LEU A 65 -10.23 4.21 16.39
CA LEU A 65 -8.91 3.95 16.99
C LEU A 65 -8.09 2.94 16.16
N ALA A 66 -8.71 1.84 15.73
CA ALA A 66 -8.04 0.84 14.88
C ALA A 66 -7.61 1.43 13.53
N GLN A 67 -8.48 2.22 12.89
CA GLN A 67 -8.16 2.92 11.64
C GLN A 67 -7.06 3.96 11.82
N SER A 68 -7.05 4.69 12.95
CA SER A 68 -6.01 5.68 13.25
C SER A 68 -4.65 5.01 13.47
N PHE A 69 -4.64 3.86 14.16
CA PHE A 69 -3.45 3.04 14.32
C PHE A 69 -2.93 2.52 12.96
N ALA A 70 -3.82 1.99 12.11
CA ALA A 70 -3.46 1.53 10.78
C ALA A 70 -2.90 2.65 9.90
N ALA A 71 -3.50 3.85 9.96
CA ALA A 71 -2.97 5.04 9.28
C ALA A 71 -1.55 5.39 9.76
N GLY A 72 -1.31 5.31 11.08
CA GLY A 72 0.02 5.50 11.66
C GLY A 72 1.05 4.49 11.13
N ALA A 73 0.68 3.21 11.03
CA ALA A 73 1.56 2.17 10.48
C ALA A 73 1.95 2.45 9.02
N ILE A 74 1.00 2.91 8.19
CA ILE A 74 1.29 3.31 6.80
C ILE A 74 2.27 4.49 6.78
N ILE A 75 2.09 5.49 7.64
CA ILE A 75 3.02 6.64 7.72
C ILE A 75 4.42 6.18 8.13
N THR A 76 4.54 5.28 9.10
CA THR A 76 5.82 4.71 9.52
C THR A 76 6.51 3.99 8.36
N MET A 77 5.78 3.14 7.62
CA MET A 77 6.32 2.43 6.45
C MET A 77 6.83 3.41 5.38
N LEU A 78 6.05 4.48 5.11
CA LEU A 78 6.48 5.52 4.17
C LEU A 78 7.76 6.22 4.63
N ALA A 79 7.85 6.54 5.92
CA ALA A 79 9.00 7.26 6.47
C ALA A 79 10.26 6.41 6.57
N ASP A 80 10.13 5.12 6.87
CA ASP A 80 11.26 4.22 7.14
C ASP A 80 11.98 3.79 5.86
N THR A 81 11.23 3.45 4.81
CA THR A 81 11.82 2.88 3.58
C THR A 81 11.35 3.55 2.31
N MET A 82 10.04 3.77 2.13
CA MET A 82 9.54 4.18 0.81
C MET A 82 9.95 5.60 0.41
N PHE A 83 9.94 6.56 1.33
CA PHE A 83 10.40 7.92 1.03
C PHE A 83 11.91 7.97 0.77
N PRO A 84 12.79 7.43 1.64
CA PRO A 84 14.21 7.34 1.35
C PRO A 84 14.51 6.77 -0.04
N GLU A 85 13.95 5.60 -0.35
CA GLU A 85 14.16 4.93 -1.63
C GLU A 85 13.62 5.73 -2.83
N ALA A 86 12.46 6.36 -2.67
CA ALA A 86 11.90 7.22 -3.71
C ALA A 86 12.81 8.42 -3.98
N PHE A 87 13.33 9.08 -2.94
CA PHE A 87 14.25 10.22 -3.10
C PHE A 87 15.60 9.81 -3.68
N GLU A 88 16.12 8.63 -3.35
CA GLU A 88 17.34 8.07 -3.95
C GLU A 88 17.18 7.85 -5.46
N ASN A 89 16.04 7.29 -5.89
CA ASN A 89 15.80 6.96 -7.29
C ASN A 89 15.25 8.13 -8.14
N GLY A 90 14.48 9.03 -7.54
CA GLY A 90 13.74 10.09 -8.25
C GLY A 90 14.17 11.52 -7.95
N GLY A 91 15.03 11.74 -6.94
CA GLY A 91 15.51 13.04 -6.51
C GLY A 91 14.41 14.03 -6.14
N ASP A 92 14.66 15.32 -6.37
CA ASP A 92 13.77 16.43 -5.94
C ASP A 92 12.35 16.37 -6.54
N ARG A 93 12.17 15.66 -7.67
CA ARG A 93 10.88 15.53 -8.35
C ARG A 93 9.87 14.72 -7.55
N VAL A 94 10.35 13.86 -6.64
CA VAL A 94 9.52 12.99 -5.80
C VAL A 94 8.60 13.81 -4.91
N GLY A 95 9.09 14.91 -4.32
CA GLY A 95 8.27 15.79 -3.48
C GLY A 95 7.09 16.39 -4.25
N LEU A 96 7.34 16.87 -5.47
CA LEU A 96 6.30 17.41 -6.36
C LEU A 96 5.32 16.33 -6.80
N ALA A 97 5.81 15.14 -7.19
CA ALA A 97 4.98 14.01 -7.59
C ALA A 97 4.06 13.54 -6.44
N THR A 98 4.60 13.44 -5.22
CA THR A 98 3.83 13.10 -4.01
C THR A 98 2.75 14.14 -3.72
N ALA A 99 3.08 15.43 -3.79
CA ALA A 99 2.12 16.51 -3.57
C ALA A 99 0.99 16.50 -4.62
N LEU A 100 1.33 16.31 -5.90
CA LEU A 100 0.36 16.22 -7.00
C LEU A 100 -0.52 14.96 -6.89
N GLY A 101 0.07 13.83 -6.52
CA GLY A 101 -0.64 12.58 -6.28
C GLY A 101 -1.66 12.73 -5.14
N PHE A 102 -1.24 13.31 -4.02
CA PHE A 102 -2.13 13.61 -2.89
C PHE A 102 -3.25 14.58 -3.29
N ALA A 103 -2.94 15.67 -3.97
CA ALA A 103 -3.93 16.64 -4.44
C ALA A 103 -4.95 15.99 -5.37
N THR A 104 -4.49 15.15 -6.31
CA THR A 104 -5.35 14.41 -7.24
C THR A 104 -6.25 13.42 -6.49
N ALA A 105 -5.70 12.64 -5.56
CA ALA A 105 -6.47 11.70 -4.74
C ALA A 105 -7.53 12.42 -3.89
N PHE A 106 -7.20 13.59 -3.34
CA PHE A 106 -8.12 14.43 -2.58
C PHE A 106 -9.25 15.00 -3.46
N LEU A 107 -8.95 15.39 -4.69
CA LEU A 107 -9.97 15.85 -5.65
C LEU A 107 -10.92 14.71 -6.05
N LEU A 108 -10.39 13.49 -6.21
CA LEU A 108 -11.17 12.29 -6.58
C LEU A 108 -11.96 11.67 -5.43
N SER A 109 -11.59 11.96 -4.17
CA SER A 109 -12.29 11.44 -3.00
C SER A 109 -13.57 12.21 -2.67
N ARG A 110 -13.75 13.40 -3.26
CA ARG A 110 -14.99 14.17 -3.16
C ARG A 110 -16.05 13.57 -4.10
N PRO A 111 -17.29 13.38 -3.62
CA PRO A 111 -18.39 12.87 -4.43
C PRO A 111 -18.78 13.82 -5.56
#